data_AF-A0A7M2QPJ7-F1
#
_entry.id   AF-A0A7M2QPJ7-F1
#
_cell.length_a   1.000
_cell.length_b   1.000
_cell.length_c   1.000
_cell.angle_alpha   90.00
_cell.angle_beta   90.00
_cell.angle_gamma   90.00
#
_symmetry.space_group_name_H-M   'P 1'
#
loop_
_entity.id
_entity.type
_entity.pdbx_description
1 polymer ?
#
loop_
_entity_poly.entity_id
_entity_poly.type
_entity_poly.pdbx_seq_one_letter_code
_entity_poly.pdbx_strand_id
1 'polypeptide(L)'
;MLRFTEDEFKAFSASRKAGKKRKNKADPILALAPVKEPSPHAVALAALAKNPDLRKGNQEHYEQVIIFDFFERKYPEIYDLLHATPNGGKRTKATAGKMKAEGQKKGYPDMSLDLPRGVYHGMRLELKEPEGKGPSAEQIEWMHRLRAQGYYVVLAYGAEQAITAILEYVNLPKHHSIDHILNESKWFSLNKK
;
A
#
# COMPACT_ATOMS: atom_id res chain seq x y z
N MET A 1 -34.67 -12.52 -3.74
CA MET A 1 -35.20 -12.58 -5.12
C MET A 1 -34.09 -12.20 -6.08
N LEU A 2 -33.63 -13.13 -6.92
CA LEU A 2 -32.51 -12.91 -7.83
C LEU A 2 -32.87 -11.89 -8.92
N ARG A 3 -31.90 -11.06 -9.32
CA ARG A 3 -32.04 -9.92 -10.25
C ARG A 3 -32.05 -10.29 -11.74
N PHE A 4 -32.27 -11.56 -12.10
CA PHE A 4 -32.25 -12.00 -13.50
C PHE A 4 -33.31 -13.07 -13.76
N THR A 5 -33.91 -13.03 -14.95
CA THR A 5 -34.78 -14.11 -15.48
C THR A 5 -33.94 -15.30 -15.94
N GLU A 6 -34.53 -16.51 -16.00
CA GLU A 6 -33.82 -17.73 -16.44
C GLU A 6 -33.25 -17.62 -17.86
N ASP A 7 -33.93 -16.87 -18.74
CA ASP A 7 -33.49 -16.68 -20.12
C ASP A 7 -32.31 -15.69 -20.21
N GLU A 8 -32.29 -14.65 -19.38
CA GLU A 8 -31.14 -13.74 -19.25
C GLU A 8 -29.90 -14.48 -18.71
N PHE A 9 -30.09 -15.41 -17.78
CA PHE A 9 -29.01 -16.24 -17.25
C PHE A 9 -28.45 -17.23 -18.29
N LYS A 10 -29.32 -17.82 -19.12
CA LYS A 10 -28.90 -18.69 -20.23
C LYS A 10 -28.16 -17.92 -21.32
N ALA A 11 -28.63 -16.72 -21.70
CA ALA A 11 -27.95 -15.86 -22.67
C ALA A 11 -26.57 -15.40 -22.17
N PHE A 12 -26.46 -15.02 -20.89
CA PHE A 12 -25.20 -14.66 -20.25
C PHE A 12 -24.20 -15.84 -20.22
N SER A 13 -24.70 -17.07 -20.01
CA SER A 13 -23.88 -18.29 -19.99
C SER A 13 -23.45 -18.75 -21.39
N ALA A 14 -24.23 -18.45 -22.42
CA ALA A 14 -23.93 -18.81 -23.81
C ALA A 14 -22.81 -17.95 -24.42
N SER A 15 -22.72 -16.66 -24.08
CA SER A 15 -21.70 -15.74 -24.61
C SER A 15 -20.27 -16.06 -24.11
N ARG A 16 -20.13 -16.72 -22.95
CA ARG A 16 -18.85 -17.24 -22.46
C ARG A 16 -18.34 -18.48 -23.21
N LYS A 17 -19.20 -19.21 -23.92
CA LYS A 17 -18.81 -20.44 -24.64
C LYS A 17 -18.24 -20.20 -26.04
N ALA A 18 -18.26 -18.96 -26.56
CA ALA A 18 -17.79 -18.67 -27.93
C ALA A 18 -16.59 -17.70 -28.01
N GLY A 19 -15.80 -17.58 -26.94
CA GLY A 19 -14.47 -16.96 -27.03
C GLY A 19 -13.43 -17.97 -27.51
N LYS A 20 -13.13 -18.01 -28.81
CA LYS A 20 -11.96 -18.74 -29.36
C LYS A 20 -10.67 -18.18 -28.74
N LYS A 21 -10.20 -18.77 -27.64
CA LYS A 21 -8.77 -18.69 -27.27
C LYS A 21 -8.01 -19.59 -28.23
N ARG A 22 -7.20 -19.01 -29.13
CA ARG A 22 -6.11 -19.74 -29.80
C ARG A 22 -5.23 -20.35 -28.71
N LYS A 23 -5.25 -21.68 -28.59
CA LYS A 23 -4.20 -22.41 -27.86
C LYS A 23 -2.95 -22.35 -28.72
N ASN A 24 -2.05 -21.42 -28.44
CA ASN A 24 -0.66 -21.60 -28.85
C ASN A 24 -0.16 -22.84 -28.09
N LYS A 25 -0.04 -23.98 -28.77
CA LYS A 25 0.75 -25.10 -28.24
C LYS A 25 2.19 -24.63 -28.31
N ALA A 26 2.70 -24.05 -27.21
CA ALA A 26 4.13 -23.83 -27.06
C ALA A 26 4.83 -25.19 -27.15
N ASP A 27 5.86 -25.25 -27.98
CA ASP A 27 6.68 -26.45 -28.15
C ASP A 27 7.31 -26.81 -26.78
N PRO A 28 7.08 -28.02 -26.23
CA PRO A 28 7.56 -28.40 -24.90
C PRO A 28 9.07 -28.26 -24.71
N ILE A 29 9.84 -28.29 -25.80
CA ILE A 29 11.30 -28.15 -25.80
C ILE A 29 11.73 -26.66 -25.79
N LEU A 30 10.89 -25.76 -26.31
CA LEU A 30 11.13 -24.31 -26.39
C LEU A 30 10.30 -23.51 -25.38
N ALA A 31 9.71 -24.18 -24.38
CA ALA A 31 8.99 -23.53 -23.30
C ALA A 31 9.98 -22.77 -22.40
N LEU A 32 10.45 -21.62 -22.89
CA LEU A 32 11.11 -20.60 -22.07
C LEU A 32 10.19 -20.32 -20.88
N ALA A 33 10.78 -20.26 -19.69
CA ALA A 33 10.05 -19.83 -18.51
C ALA A 33 9.27 -18.55 -18.86
N PRO A 34 7.99 -18.46 -18.46
CA PRO A 34 7.20 -17.27 -18.77
C PRO A 34 7.97 -16.03 -18.34
N VAL A 35 8.14 -15.09 -19.27
CA VAL A 35 8.81 -13.81 -19.00
C VAL A 35 8.10 -13.19 -17.80
N LYS A 36 8.82 -12.97 -16.71
CA LYS A 36 8.26 -12.32 -15.53
C LYS A 36 7.90 -10.89 -15.96
N GLU A 37 6.61 -10.56 -15.91
CA GLU A 37 6.15 -9.20 -16.17
C GLU A 37 6.96 -8.21 -15.30
N PRO A 38 7.39 -7.07 -15.86
CA PRO A 38 8.20 -6.13 -15.12
C PRO A 38 7.40 -5.57 -13.93
N SER A 39 8.07 -5.45 -12.78
CA SER A 39 7.46 -4.89 -11.57
C SER A 39 6.83 -3.52 -11.85
N PRO A 40 5.60 -3.25 -11.37
CA PRO A 40 4.96 -1.95 -11.52
C PRO A 40 5.80 -0.83 -10.87
N HIS A 41 6.50 -1.13 -9.78
CA HIS A 41 7.37 -0.17 -9.09
C HIS A 41 8.61 0.12 -9.93
N ALA A 42 9.25 -0.93 -10.47
CA ALA A 42 10.39 -0.78 -11.36
C ALA A 42 10.04 0.02 -12.63
N VAL A 43 8.85 -0.19 -13.19
CA VAL A 43 8.35 0.57 -14.35
C VAL A 43 8.16 2.04 -13.98
N ALA A 44 7.55 2.34 -12.83
CA ALA A 44 7.35 3.71 -12.37
C ALA A 44 8.69 4.43 -12.09
N LEU A 45 9.66 3.76 -11.47
CA LEU A 45 11.01 4.31 -11.23
C LEU A 45 11.80 4.51 -12.52
N ALA A 46 11.68 3.59 -13.49
CA ALA A 46 12.30 3.77 -14.80
C ALA A 46 11.69 4.97 -15.56
N ALA A 47 10.38 5.20 -15.44
CA ALA A 47 9.74 6.38 -15.98
C ALA A 47 10.25 7.67 -15.29
N LEU A 48 10.37 7.65 -13.96
CA LEU A 48 10.93 8.77 -13.20
C LEU A 48 12.39 9.07 -13.58
N ALA A 49 13.22 8.04 -13.77
CA ALA A 49 14.61 8.21 -14.18
C ALA A 49 14.73 8.87 -15.56
N LYS A 50 13.79 8.58 -16.47
CA LYS A 50 13.72 9.22 -17.80
C LYS A 50 13.17 10.64 -17.74
N ASN A 51 12.25 10.92 -16.81
CA ASN A 51 11.65 12.23 -16.64
C ASN A 51 11.56 12.61 -15.14
N PRO A 52 12.61 13.24 -14.59
CA PRO A 52 12.65 13.61 -13.17
C PRO A 52 11.54 14.58 -12.75
N ASP A 53 10.98 15.36 -13.68
CA ASP A 53 9.90 16.32 -13.38
C ASP A 53 8.61 15.64 -12.91
N LEU A 54 8.44 14.34 -13.18
CA LEU A 54 7.29 13.58 -12.68
C LEU A 54 7.18 13.63 -11.15
N ARG A 55 8.32 13.78 -10.44
CA ARG A 55 8.36 13.89 -8.97
C ARG A 55 7.74 15.20 -8.47
N LYS A 56 7.73 16.26 -9.28
CA LYS A 56 7.21 17.56 -8.88
C LYS A 56 5.71 17.49 -8.59
N GLY A 57 5.35 17.70 -7.33
CA GLY A 57 3.96 17.61 -6.85
C GLY A 57 3.46 16.17 -6.63
N ASN A 58 4.34 15.17 -6.75
CA ASN A 58 4.05 13.76 -6.50
C ASN A 58 5.17 13.12 -5.65
N GLN A 59 5.82 13.88 -4.77
CA GLN A 59 7.01 13.35 -4.09
C GLN A 59 6.61 12.16 -3.21
N GLU A 60 5.53 12.31 -2.42
CA GLU A 60 5.01 11.25 -1.54
C GLU A 60 4.69 9.96 -2.30
N HIS A 61 4.12 10.09 -3.50
CA HIS A 61 3.88 8.94 -4.39
C HIS A 61 5.19 8.22 -4.73
N TYR A 62 6.23 8.96 -5.16
CA TYR A 62 7.49 8.34 -5.52
C TYR A 62 8.29 7.83 -4.32
N GLU A 63 8.20 8.46 -3.16
CA GLU A 63 8.73 7.89 -1.90
C GLU A 63 8.09 6.52 -1.63
N GLN A 64 6.77 6.42 -1.77
CA GLN A 64 6.07 5.15 -1.60
C GLN A 64 6.51 4.11 -2.63
N VAL A 65 6.62 4.48 -3.91
CA VAL A 65 7.11 3.58 -4.96
C VAL A 65 8.53 3.05 -4.64
N ILE A 66 9.43 3.91 -4.14
CA ILE A 66 10.78 3.51 -3.72
C ILE A 66 10.72 2.48 -2.59
N ILE A 67 9.85 2.67 -1.59
CA ILE A 67 9.67 1.73 -0.48
C ILE A 67 9.23 0.36 -1.00
N PHE A 68 8.19 0.31 -1.85
CA PHE A 68 7.68 -0.95 -2.37
C PHE A 68 8.69 -1.65 -3.30
N ASP A 69 9.38 -0.93 -4.19
CA ASP A 69 10.46 -1.50 -5.01
C ASP A 69 11.59 -2.09 -4.15
N PHE A 70 11.96 -1.41 -3.06
CA PHE A 70 13.00 -1.88 -2.14
C PHE A 70 12.62 -3.22 -1.50
N PHE A 71 11.42 -3.32 -0.91
CA PHE A 71 10.98 -4.56 -0.27
C PHE A 71 10.73 -5.67 -1.29
N GLU A 72 10.16 -5.38 -2.46
CA GLU A 72 9.96 -6.38 -3.51
C GLU A 72 11.29 -7.04 -3.95
N ARG A 73 12.37 -6.24 -4.07
CA ARG A 73 13.68 -6.73 -4.52
C ARG A 73 14.50 -7.42 -3.44
N LYS A 74 14.47 -6.90 -2.22
CA LYS A 74 15.40 -7.30 -1.15
C LYS A 74 14.79 -8.22 -0.10
N TYR A 75 13.47 -8.12 0.10
CA TYR A 75 12.75 -8.79 1.19
C TYR A 75 11.35 -9.21 0.72
N PRO A 76 11.25 -10.12 -0.27
CA PRO A 76 9.98 -10.52 -0.86
C PRO A 76 8.97 -11.02 0.19
N GLU A 77 9.44 -11.65 1.27
CA GLU A 77 8.62 -12.10 2.39
C GLU A 77 7.98 -10.97 3.20
N ILE A 78 8.62 -9.80 3.25
CA ILE A 78 8.05 -8.59 3.85
C ILE A 78 7.09 -7.93 2.85
N TYR A 79 7.49 -7.87 1.58
CA TYR A 79 6.67 -7.30 0.51
C TYR A 79 5.31 -7.99 0.37
N ASP A 80 5.27 -9.32 0.48
CA ASP A 80 4.02 -10.11 0.40
C ASP A 80 2.97 -9.74 1.46
N LEU A 81 3.40 -9.13 2.57
CA LEU A 81 2.54 -8.70 3.68
C LEU A 81 2.40 -7.18 3.78
N LEU A 82 3.11 -6.43 2.93
CA LEU A 82 3.06 -4.97 2.87
C LEU A 82 2.06 -4.55 1.78
N HIS A 83 1.08 -3.72 2.14
CA HIS A 83 0.12 -3.21 1.18
C HIS A 83 -0.15 -1.72 1.35
N ALA A 84 -0.52 -1.08 0.25
CA ALA A 84 -0.94 0.31 0.22
C ALA A 84 -2.44 0.44 0.52
N THR A 85 -2.83 1.55 1.16
CA THR A 85 -4.20 2.01 1.28
C THR A 85 -4.39 3.19 0.34
N PRO A 86 -5.01 3.02 -0.84
CA PRO A 86 -5.10 4.07 -1.87
C PRO A 86 -6.19 5.11 -1.52
N ASN A 87 -5.93 5.87 -0.46
CA ASN A 87 -6.81 6.92 0.04
C ASN A 87 -6.42 8.32 -0.45
N GLY A 88 -5.16 8.51 -0.86
CA GLY A 88 -4.68 9.71 -1.55
C GLY A 88 -4.96 9.64 -3.05
N GLY A 89 -5.44 10.73 -3.66
CA GLY A 89 -5.64 10.80 -5.10
C GLY A 89 -6.79 11.70 -5.55
N LYS A 90 -6.58 12.35 -6.71
CA LYS A 90 -7.65 13.08 -7.41
C LYS A 90 -8.70 12.09 -7.90
N ARG A 91 -9.95 12.36 -7.57
CA ARG A 91 -11.10 11.53 -7.93
C ARG A 91 -12.34 12.40 -8.06
N THR A 92 -13.32 11.93 -8.82
CA THR A 92 -14.60 12.63 -8.96
C THR A 92 -15.38 12.58 -7.64
N LYS A 93 -16.31 13.51 -7.44
CA LYS A 93 -17.22 13.51 -6.28
C LYS A 93 -18.00 12.20 -6.17
N ALA A 94 -18.44 11.65 -7.30
CA ALA A 94 -19.16 10.37 -7.35
C ALA A 94 -18.28 9.21 -6.87
N THR A 95 -17.03 9.12 -7.36
CA THR A 95 -16.07 8.10 -6.90
C THR A 95 -15.78 8.23 -5.41
N ALA A 96 -15.55 9.45 -4.91
CA ALA A 96 -15.34 9.69 -3.48
C ALA A 96 -16.54 9.25 -2.63
N GLY A 97 -17.78 9.50 -3.10
CA GLY A 97 -18.99 9.04 -2.44
C GLY A 97 -19.07 7.52 -2.34
N LYS A 98 -18.79 6.82 -3.43
CA LYS A 98 -18.75 5.34 -3.46
C LYS A 98 -17.69 4.77 -2.51
N MET A 99 -16.47 5.28 -2.55
CA MET A 99 -15.39 4.80 -1.67
C MET A 99 -15.74 4.98 -0.18
N LYS A 100 -16.35 6.11 0.19
CA LYS A 100 -16.82 6.31 1.57
C LYS A 100 -17.92 5.32 1.95
N ALA A 101 -18.84 5.03 1.04
CA ALA A 101 -19.88 4.01 1.25
C ALA A 101 -19.30 2.59 1.36
N GLU A 102 -18.18 2.32 0.68
CA GLU A 102 -17.40 1.07 0.79
C GLU A 102 -16.55 0.98 2.06
N GLY A 103 -16.55 2.05 2.88
CA GLY A 103 -15.87 2.06 4.18
C GLY A 103 -14.53 2.78 4.21
N GLN A 104 -14.12 3.46 3.11
CA GLN A 104 -12.91 4.27 3.11
C GLN A 104 -12.92 5.27 4.26
N LYS A 105 -11.85 5.26 5.05
CA LYS A 105 -11.65 6.17 6.18
C LYS A 105 -10.69 7.28 5.77
N LYS A 106 -11.16 8.54 5.89
CA LYS A 106 -10.31 9.71 5.68
C LYS A 106 -9.18 9.71 6.73
N GLY A 107 -7.95 9.94 6.29
CA GLY A 107 -6.77 9.99 7.16
C GLY A 107 -6.27 8.63 7.64
N TYR A 108 -6.78 7.52 7.12
CA TYR A 108 -6.18 6.21 7.42
C TYR A 108 -4.76 6.12 6.82
N PRO A 109 -3.77 5.55 7.53
CA PRO A 109 -2.38 5.49 7.09
C PRO A 109 -2.19 4.88 5.69
N ASP A 110 -1.18 5.39 4.98
CA ASP A 110 -0.89 5.06 3.57
C ASP A 110 -0.50 3.60 3.35
N MET A 111 0.17 2.97 4.32
CA MET A 111 0.63 1.59 4.22
C MET A 111 0.34 0.79 5.48
N SER A 112 0.13 -0.51 5.28
CA SER A 112 -0.06 -1.49 6.34
C SER A 112 0.83 -2.70 6.08
N LEU A 113 1.52 -3.14 7.13
CA LEU A 113 2.29 -4.37 7.15
C LEU A 113 1.61 -5.34 8.10
N ASP A 114 1.00 -6.39 7.55
CA ASP A 114 0.22 -7.37 8.30
C ASP A 114 1.10 -8.53 8.79
N LEU A 115 2.11 -8.15 9.58
CA LEU A 115 3.10 -9.05 10.14
C LEU A 115 3.25 -8.79 11.64
N PRO A 116 2.68 -9.62 12.52
CA PRO A 116 2.84 -9.46 13.96
C PRO A 116 4.31 -9.60 14.38
N ARG A 117 4.80 -8.65 15.19
CA ARG A 117 6.17 -8.61 15.72
C ARG A 117 6.21 -7.97 17.09
N GLY A 118 7.13 -8.43 17.94
CA GLY A 118 7.27 -7.94 19.30
C GLY A 118 5.99 -8.08 20.11
N VAL A 119 5.48 -6.95 20.59
CA VAL A 119 4.18 -6.81 21.29
C VAL A 119 3.03 -6.36 20.37
N TYR A 120 3.30 -6.14 19.08
CA TYR A 120 2.37 -5.47 18.17
C TYR A 120 1.64 -6.45 17.23
N HIS A 121 0.39 -6.14 16.90
CA HIS A 121 -0.44 -6.94 15.98
C HIS A 121 -0.08 -6.78 14.51
N GLY A 122 0.64 -5.71 14.18
CA GLY A 122 1.04 -5.33 12.82
C GLY A 122 1.57 -3.89 12.84
N MET A 123 2.01 -3.40 11.70
CA MET A 123 2.50 -2.02 11.54
C MET A 123 1.60 -1.20 10.61
N ARG A 124 1.42 0.07 10.93
CA ARG A 124 0.71 1.08 10.13
C ARG A 124 1.64 2.27 9.92
N LEU A 125 1.82 2.68 8.67
CA LEU A 125 2.78 3.70 8.29
C LEU A 125 2.08 4.82 7.52
N GLU A 126 2.17 6.03 8.05
CA GLU A 126 1.78 7.28 7.41
C GLU A 126 3.04 7.93 6.82
N LEU A 127 3.02 8.23 5.53
CA LEU A 127 4.18 8.71 4.78
C LEU A 127 3.99 10.17 4.38
N LYS A 128 5.00 10.99 4.63
CA LYS A 128 5.09 12.36 4.15
C LYS A 128 6.27 12.52 3.20
N GLU A 129 6.20 13.53 2.34
CA GLU A 129 7.35 14.02 1.58
C GLU A 129 8.49 14.43 2.55
N PRO A 130 9.78 14.24 2.20
CA PRO A 130 10.90 14.48 3.10
C PRO A 130 10.91 15.86 3.79
N GLU A 131 10.58 16.91 3.04
CA GLU A 131 10.47 18.29 3.52
C GLU A 131 9.01 18.79 3.51
N GLY A 132 8.07 17.83 3.58
CA GLY A 132 6.64 18.07 3.45
C GLY A 132 5.97 18.62 4.71
N LYS A 133 4.68 18.92 4.56
CA LYS A 133 3.81 19.28 5.67
C LYS A 133 3.60 18.08 6.60
N GLY A 134 3.31 18.37 7.87
CA GLY A 134 2.88 17.36 8.84
C GLY A 134 1.56 16.67 8.47
N PRO A 135 1.23 15.58 9.18
CA PRO A 135 -0.04 14.87 9.00
C PRO A 135 -1.23 15.78 9.34
N SER A 136 -2.37 15.53 8.71
CA SER A 136 -3.63 16.19 9.03
C SER A 136 -4.15 15.78 10.41
N ALA A 137 -5.10 16.53 10.95
CA ALA A 137 -5.75 16.20 12.21
C ALA A 137 -6.40 14.81 12.19
N GLU A 138 -7.05 14.44 11.07
CA GLU A 138 -7.66 13.11 10.92
C GLU A 138 -6.63 11.99 10.82
N GLN A 139 -5.46 12.26 10.22
CA GLN A 139 -4.34 11.31 10.21
C GLN A 139 -3.81 11.08 11.63
N ILE A 140 -3.61 12.15 12.39
CA ILE A 140 -3.20 12.08 13.79
C ILE A 140 -4.22 11.28 14.61
N GLU A 141 -5.51 11.54 14.46
CA GLU A 141 -6.58 10.80 15.15
C GLU A 141 -6.54 9.29 14.85
N TRP A 142 -6.38 8.90 13.58
CA TRP A 142 -6.25 7.50 13.19
C TRP A 142 -5.01 6.85 13.75
N MET A 143 -3.87 7.53 13.73
CA MET A 143 -2.62 7.00 14.27
C MET A 143 -2.74 6.72 15.78
N HIS A 144 -3.35 7.64 16.54
CA HIS A 144 -3.66 7.42 17.97
C HIS A 144 -4.63 6.26 18.18
N ARG A 145 -5.71 6.20 17.39
CA ARG A 145 -6.70 5.12 17.46
C ARG A 145 -6.05 3.75 17.22
N LEU A 146 -5.22 3.60 16.19
CA LEU A 146 -4.55 2.36 15.84
C LEU A 146 -3.54 1.94 16.92
N ARG A 147 -2.77 2.89 17.44
CA ARG A 147 -1.82 2.63 18.53
C ARG A 147 -2.54 2.14 19.79
N ALA A 148 -3.67 2.74 20.13
CA ALA A 148 -4.50 2.30 21.27
C ALA A 148 -5.06 0.86 21.09
N GLN A 149 -5.12 0.34 19.86
CA GLN A 149 -5.53 -1.03 19.56
C GLN A 149 -4.34 -2.01 19.46
N GLY A 150 -3.12 -1.60 19.83
CA GLY A 150 -1.95 -2.50 19.85
C GLY A 150 -1.19 -2.62 18.53
N TYR A 151 -1.44 -1.73 17.56
CA TYR A 151 -0.62 -1.65 16.35
C TYR A 151 0.63 -0.80 16.58
N TYR A 152 1.74 -1.16 15.92
CA TYR A 152 2.87 -0.26 15.78
C TYR A 152 2.52 0.79 14.73
N VAL A 153 2.65 2.07 15.08
CA VAL A 153 2.24 3.18 14.19
C VAL A 153 3.39 4.15 14.04
N VAL A 154 3.71 4.48 12.80
CA VAL A 154 4.84 5.33 12.43
C VAL A 154 4.41 6.42 11.47
N LEU A 155 4.91 7.63 11.72
CA LEU A 155 4.96 8.73 10.76
C LEU A 155 6.38 8.81 10.21
N ALA A 156 6.55 8.61 8.90
CA ALA A 156 7.84 8.68 8.22
C ALA A 156 7.89 9.83 7.21
N TYR A 157 9.02 10.52 7.14
CA TYR A 157 9.31 11.52 6.12
C TYR A 157 10.32 10.94 5.11
N GLY A 158 9.82 10.61 3.92
CA GLY A 158 10.61 9.98 2.87
C GLY A 158 10.79 8.46 3.03
N ALA A 159 11.27 7.84 1.94
CA ALA A 159 11.48 6.40 1.85
C ALA A 159 12.51 5.87 2.84
N GLU A 160 13.57 6.64 3.10
CA GLU A 160 14.66 6.22 4.00
C GLU A 160 14.16 5.97 5.43
N GLN A 161 13.39 6.91 5.98
CA GLN A 161 12.79 6.74 7.32
C GLN A 161 11.82 5.57 7.35
N ALA A 162 10.99 5.43 6.32
CA ALA A 162 10.01 4.35 6.24
C ALA A 162 10.66 2.96 6.16
N ILE A 163 11.67 2.80 5.31
CA ILE A 163 12.44 1.55 5.17
C ILE A 163 13.12 1.22 6.49
N THR A 164 13.78 2.19 7.12
CA THR A 164 14.46 1.99 8.41
C THR A 164 13.48 1.53 9.48
N ALA A 165 12.32 2.18 9.60
CA ALA A 165 11.30 1.82 10.59
C ALA A 165 10.71 0.42 10.35
N ILE A 166 10.47 0.04 9.10
CA ILE A 166 10.00 -1.30 8.77
C ILE A 166 11.07 -2.34 9.12
N LEU A 167 12.33 -2.09 8.77
CA LEU A 167 13.44 -3.01 9.07
C LEU A 167 13.68 -3.16 10.57
N GLU A 168 13.55 -2.10 11.35
CA GLU A 168 13.59 -2.19 12.82
C GLU A 168 12.43 -3.06 13.34
N TYR A 169 11.20 -2.77 12.88
CA TYR A 169 9.99 -3.47 13.29
C TYR A 169 10.04 -4.99 13.02
N VAL A 170 10.46 -5.40 11.81
CA VAL A 170 10.48 -6.82 11.42
C VAL A 170 11.48 -7.65 12.21
N ASN A 171 12.52 -7.00 12.77
CA ASN A 171 13.57 -7.63 13.57
C ASN A 171 13.27 -7.64 15.07
N LEU A 172 12.11 -7.14 15.51
CA LEU A 172 11.73 -7.17 16.93
C LEU A 172 11.63 -8.61 17.46
N PRO A 173 12.38 -8.95 18.53
CA PRO A 173 12.20 -10.22 19.21
C PRO A 173 10.82 -10.30 19.86
N LYS A 174 10.35 -11.53 20.10
CA LYS A 174 9.06 -11.76 20.75
C LYS A 174 8.97 -10.98 22.08
N HIS A 175 7.81 -10.39 22.35
CA HIS A 175 7.53 -9.61 23.56
C HIS A 175 8.32 -8.30 23.73
N HIS A 176 9.11 -7.87 22.74
CA HIS A 176 9.81 -6.58 22.79
C HIS A 176 8.98 -5.45 22.18
N SER A 177 9.17 -4.24 22.68
CA SER A 177 8.65 -2.99 22.14
C SER A 177 9.75 -2.18 21.47
N ILE A 178 9.38 -1.18 20.68
CA ILE A 178 10.31 -0.12 20.23
C ILE A 178 10.20 1.03 21.25
N ASP A 179 11.36 1.42 21.80
CA ASP A 179 11.43 2.36 22.93
C ASP A 179 11.33 3.83 22.52
N HIS A 180 11.27 4.11 21.22
CA HIS A 180 11.13 5.45 20.68
C HIS A 180 9.91 5.58 19.76
N ILE A 181 9.47 6.83 19.56
CA ILE A 181 8.39 7.16 18.63
C ILE A 181 8.98 8.04 17.53
N LEU A 182 9.08 7.50 16.32
CA LEU A 182 9.57 8.25 15.19
C LEU A 182 8.69 9.48 14.94
N ASN A 183 9.33 10.65 14.81
CA ASN A 183 8.70 11.95 14.63
C ASN A 183 7.64 12.31 15.70
N GLU A 184 7.85 11.89 16.97
CA GLU A 184 6.91 12.07 18.09
C GLU A 184 6.28 13.47 18.17
N SER A 185 7.10 14.52 18.08
CA SER A 185 6.66 15.93 18.19
C SER A 185 5.69 16.37 17.10
N LYS A 186 5.62 15.63 15.98
CA LYS A 186 4.77 15.94 14.82
C LYS A 186 3.39 15.31 14.90
N TRP A 187 3.14 14.37 15.81
CA TRP A 187 1.84 13.68 15.88
C TRP A 187 1.48 13.15 17.26
N PHE A 188 2.40 12.49 17.96
CA PHE A 188 2.10 11.80 19.21
C PHE A 188 1.86 12.78 20.36
N SER A 189 2.69 13.80 20.47
CA SER A 189 2.62 14.79 21.55
C SER A 189 1.53 15.86 21.35
N LEU A 190 0.86 15.88 20.19
CA LEU A 190 -0.12 16.92 19.86
C LEU A 190 -1.47 16.75 20.57
N ASN A 191 -1.76 15.57 21.13
CA ASN A 191 -3.05 15.25 21.77
C ASN A 191 -2.97 15.07 23.30
N LYS A 192 -1.91 15.53 23.96
CA LYS A 192 -1.84 15.56 25.44
C LYS A 192 -2.57 16.79 26.02
N LYS A 193 -3.89 16.89 25.79
CA LYS A 193 -4.79 17.77 26.54
C LYS A 193 -5.93 16.97 27.14
#